data_AF-A0A442BGC7-F1
#
_entry.id   AF-A0A442BGC7-F1
#
_cell.length_a   1.000
_cell.length_b   1.000
_cell.length_c   1.000
_cell.angle_alpha   90.00
_cell.angle_beta   90.00
_cell.angle_gamma   90.00
#
_symmetry.space_group_name_H-M   'P 1'
#
loop_
_entity.id
_entity.type
_entity.pdbx_description
1 polymer ?
#
loop_
_entity_poly.entity_id
_entity_poly.type
_entity_poly.pdbx_seq_one_letter_code
_entity_poly.pdbx_strand_id
1 'polypeptide(L)' 'MTKVVSLSGRAVPKVTHVVKLANIETKAERRARWKREDRYWIHRLQGAGMNASNSKAVALMRQNFIRKYGELP' A
#
# COMPACT_ATOMS: atom_id res chain seq x y z
N MET A 1 2.31 18.51 44.30
CA MET A 1 1.44 19.35 43.44
C MET A 1 2.32 20.41 42.78
N THR A 2 2.74 20.18 41.53
CA THR A 2 3.66 21.10 40.84
C THR A 2 2.85 22.04 39.95
N LYS A 3 2.77 23.33 40.32
CA LYS A 3 2.14 24.37 39.50
C LYS A 3 3.13 24.82 38.43
N VAL A 4 2.79 24.60 37.16
CA VAL A 4 3.48 25.23 36.02
C VAL A 4 2.84 26.60 35.80
N VAL A 5 3.60 27.67 36.02
CA VAL A 5 3.17 29.05 35.75
C VAL A 5 3.71 29.47 34.40
N SER A 6 2.82 29.77 33.45
CA SER A 6 3.21 30.30 32.13
C SER A 6 3.63 31.77 32.26
N LEU A 7 4.84 32.10 31.84
CA LEU A 7 5.47 33.42 32.01
C LEU A 7 5.01 34.49 31.00
N SER A 8 3.86 34.31 30.36
CA SER A 8 3.23 35.36 29.54
C SER A 8 1.74 35.06 29.38
N GLY A 9 0.89 35.98 29.80
CA GLY A 9 -0.57 35.88 29.76
C GLY A 9 -1.19 35.96 28.35
N ARG A 10 -0.51 35.44 27.33
CA ARG A 10 -1.07 35.29 25.99
C ARG A 10 -1.33 33.81 25.74
N ALA A 11 -2.60 33.44 25.72
CA ALA A 11 -3.05 32.15 25.23
C ALA A 11 -2.49 31.98 23.81
N VAL A 12 -1.46 31.16 23.66
CA VAL A 12 -0.95 30.77 22.34
C VAL A 12 -2.07 29.95 21.71
N PRO A 13 -2.71 30.41 20.63
CA PRO A 13 -3.72 29.61 19.97
C PRO A 13 -3.01 28.34 19.49
N LYS A 14 -3.41 27.18 20.03
CA LYS A 14 -2.96 25.89 19.53
C LYS A 14 -3.49 25.76 18.11
N VAL A 15 -2.65 26.10 17.13
CA VAL A 15 -2.96 25.88 15.72
C VAL A 15 -2.90 24.37 15.50
N THR A 16 -4.06 23.71 15.61
CA THR A 16 -4.19 22.30 15.23
C THR A 16 -4.05 22.23 13.72
N HIS A 17 -2.85 21.93 13.23
CA HIS A 17 -2.64 21.60 11.82
C HIS A 17 -3.34 20.27 11.54
N VAL A 18 -4.58 20.33 11.05
CA VAL A 18 -5.26 19.18 10.49
C VAL A 18 -4.56 18.85 9.18
N VAL A 19 -3.59 17.94 9.24
CA VAL A 19 -3.02 17.33 8.03
C VAL A 19 -4.15 16.49 7.42
N LYS A 20 -4.88 17.08 6.45
CA LYS A 20 -5.76 16.32 5.58
C LYS A 20 -4.88 15.31 4.86
N LEU A 21 -4.93 14.04 5.27
CA LEU A 21 -4.40 12.91 4.52
C LEU A 21 -5.19 12.86 3.21
N ALA A 22 -4.75 13.63 2.21
CA ALA A 22 -5.54 13.89 1.00
C ALA A 22 -5.79 12.66 0.13
N ASN A 23 -5.18 11.51 0.45
CA ASN A 23 -5.37 10.25 -0.25
C ASN A 23 -5.33 9.08 0.75
N ILE A 24 -6.33 9.00 1.64
CA ILE A 24 -6.55 7.76 2.39
C ILE A 24 -7.13 6.75 1.40
N GLU A 25 -6.26 6.10 0.62
CA GLU A 25 -6.69 4.94 -0.15
C GLU A 25 -7.38 3.97 0.79
N THR A 26 -8.63 3.69 0.48
CA THR A 26 -9.37 2.64 1.15
C THR A 26 -8.60 1.32 0.98
N LYS A 27 -8.75 0.41 1.94
CA LYS A 27 -8.10 -0.92 1.85
C LYS A 27 -8.47 -1.63 0.54
N ALA A 28 -9.68 -1.37 0.02
CA ALA A 28 -10.17 -1.91 -1.25
C ALA A 28 -9.40 -1.35 -2.46
N GLU A 29 -9.23 -0.03 -2.55
CA GLU A 29 -8.48 0.62 -3.63
C GLU A 29 -7.01 0.18 -3.65
N ARG A 30 -6.39 0.08 -2.47
CA ARG A 30 -5.02 -0.42 -2.34
C ARG A 30 -4.89 -1.85 -2.84
N ARG A 31 -5.83 -2.73 -2.47
CA ARG A 31 -5.85 -4.13 -2.93
C ARG A 31 -6.07 -4.21 -4.44
N ALA A 32 -6.92 -3.36 -5.01
CA ALA A 32 -7.16 -3.29 -6.45
C ALA A 32 -5.93 -2.81 -7.23
N ARG A 33 -5.16 -1.85 -6.68
CA ARG A 33 -3.88 -1.42 -7.27
C ARG A 33 -2.85 -2.54 -7.27
N TRP A 34 -2.60 -3.16 -6.12
CA TRP A 34 -1.64 -4.27 -6.02
C TRP A 34 -2.01 -5.45 -6.91
N LYS A 35 -3.30 -5.76 -7.03
CA LYS A 35 -3.78 -6.79 -7.96
C LYS A 35 -3.43 -6.45 -9.41
N ARG A 36 -3.61 -5.20 -9.84
CA ARG A 36 -3.23 -4.76 -11.20
C ARG A 36 -1.72 -4.85 -11.43
N GLU A 37 -0.94 -4.45 -10.44
CA GLU A 37 0.52 -4.48 -10.50
C GLU A 37 1.07 -5.91 -10.57
N ASP A 38 0.58 -6.81 -9.71
CA ASP A 38 0.97 -8.23 -9.74
C ASP A 38 0.65 -8.85 -11.12
N ARG A 39 -0.52 -8.55 -11.68
CA ARG A 39 -0.93 -9.03 -13.01
C ARG A 39 -0.04 -8.48 -14.13
N TYR A 40 0.29 -7.20 -14.09
CA TYR A 40 1.20 -6.56 -15.05
C TYR A 40 2.56 -7.26 -15.09
N TRP A 41 3.16 -7.53 -13.92
CA TRP A 41 4.46 -8.19 -13.86
C TRP A 41 4.43 -9.63 -14.35
N ILE A 42 3.37 -10.39 -14.01
CA ILE A 42 3.20 -11.75 -14.51
C ILE A 42 3.12 -11.77 -16.04
N HIS A 43 2.31 -10.90 -16.66
CA HIS A 43 2.23 -10.81 -18.11
C HIS A 43 3.53 -10.35 -18.74
N ARG A 44 4.23 -9.39 -18.13
CA ARG A 44 5.52 -8.92 -18.65
C ARG A 44 6.55 -10.04 -18.70
N LEU A 45 6.63 -10.86 -17.64
CA LEU A 45 7.54 -12.01 -17.58
C LEU A 45 7.14 -13.08 -18.61
N GLN A 46 5.85 -13.33 -18.77
CA GLN A 46 5.34 -14.23 -19.82
C GLN A 46 5.68 -13.75 -21.23
N GLY A 47 5.54 -12.44 -21.50
CA GLY A 47 5.94 -11.83 -22.77
C GLY A 47 7.43 -11.94 -23.05
N ALA A 48 8.26 -11.99 -22.01
CA ALA A 48 9.69 -12.28 -22.11
C ALA A 48 10.01 -13.79 -22.27
N GLY A 49 9.00 -14.65 -22.43
CA GLY A 49 9.16 -16.10 -22.56
C GLY A 49 9.33 -16.84 -21.23
N MET A 50 9.18 -16.16 -20.09
CA MET A 50 9.25 -16.79 -18.76
C MET A 50 7.89 -17.35 -18.36
N ASN A 51 7.84 -18.62 -18.00
CA ASN A 51 6.63 -19.30 -17.57
C ASN A 51 6.88 -20.06 -16.25
N ALA A 52 5.82 -20.65 -15.70
CA ALA A 52 5.91 -21.37 -14.44
C ALA A 52 6.82 -22.61 -14.51
N SER A 53 7.06 -23.15 -15.72
CA SER A 53 7.90 -24.33 -15.93
C SER A 53 9.39 -24.00 -16.02
N ASN A 54 9.76 -22.83 -16.54
CA ASN A 54 11.15 -22.41 -16.71
C ASN A 54 11.63 -21.38 -15.67
N SER A 55 10.72 -20.75 -14.91
CA SER A 55 11.05 -19.76 -13.90
C SER A 55 10.27 -19.98 -12.60
N LYS A 56 11.00 -20.32 -11.54
CA LYS A 56 10.47 -20.43 -10.18
C LYS A 56 9.86 -19.10 -9.70
N ALA A 57 10.42 -17.97 -10.12
CA ALA A 57 9.89 -16.66 -9.76
C ALA A 57 8.47 -16.46 -10.31
N VAL A 58 8.25 -16.81 -11.58
CA VAL A 58 6.91 -16.74 -12.21
C VAL A 58 5.95 -17.72 -11.53
N ALA A 59 6.40 -18.94 -11.23
CA ALA A 59 5.57 -19.92 -10.51
C ALA A 59 5.10 -19.40 -9.15
N LEU A 60 6.01 -18.83 -8.35
CA LEU A 60 5.70 -18.25 -7.04
C LEU A 60 4.81 -17.02 -7.14
N MET A 61 5.02 -16.15 -8.14
CA MET A 61 4.15 -14.99 -8.35
C MET A 61 2.73 -15.41 -8.71
N ARG A 62 2.55 -16.40 -9.61
CA ARG A 62 1.23 -16.93 -9.96
C ARG A 62 0.54 -17.59 -8.77
N GLN A 63 1.27 -18.41 -8.00
CA GLN A 63 0.74 -19.04 -6.80
C GLN A 63 0.31 -18.00 -5.75
N ASN A 64 1.12 -16.96 -5.53
CA ASN A 64 0.78 -15.87 -4.62
C ASN A 64 -0.41 -15.05 -5.10
N PHE A 65 -0.54 -14.82 -6.41
CA PHE A 65 -1.68 -14.15 -7.00
C PHE A 65 -2.98 -14.93 -6.75
N ILE A 66 -2.97 -16.24 -7.01
CA ILE A 66 -4.11 -17.12 -6.75
C ILE A 66 -4.44 -17.14 -5.25
N ARG A 67 -3.43 -17.28 -4.38
CA ARG A 67 -3.64 -17.27 -2.92
C ARG A 67 -4.22 -15.96 -2.40
N LYS A 68 -3.76 -14.81 -2.93
CA LYS A 68 -4.20 -13.47 -2.49
C LYS A 68 -5.55 -13.06 -3.07
N TYR A 69 -5.87 -13.45 -4.30
CA TYR A 69 -7.02 -12.92 -5.02
C TYR A 69 -8.04 -13.97 -5.46
N GLY A 70 -7.72 -15.27 -5.37
CA GLY A 70 -8.60 -16.36 -5.77
C GLY A 70 -8.78 -16.50 -7.29
N GLU A 71 -7.97 -15.80 -8.09
CA GLU A 71 -8.10 -15.72 -9.55
C GLU A 71 -6.85 -16.24 -10.24
N LEU A 72 -7.00 -16.70 -11.48
CA LEU A 72 -5.87 -16.98 -12.35
C LEU A 72 -5.34 -15.66 -12.94
N PRO A 73 -4.02 -15.43 -12.87
CA PRO A 73 -3.37 -14.31 -13.54
C PRO A 73 -3.16 -14.58 -15.03
#